data_AF-A0A933U3A5-F1
#
_entry.id   AF-A0A933U3A5-F1
#
_cell.length_a   1.000
_cell.length_b   1.000
_cell.length_c   1.000
_cell.angle_alpha   90.00
_cell.angle_beta   90.00
_cell.angle_gamma   90.00
#
_symmetry.space_group_name_H-M   'P 1'
#
loop_
_entity.id
_entity.type
_entity.pdbx_description
1 polymer ?
#
loop_
_entity_poly.entity_id
_entity_poly.type
_entity_poly.pdbx_seq_one_letter_code
_entity_poly.pdbx_strand_id
1 'polypeptide(L)'
;MSTPPSPIDLSFRPESYFDLPTNFSARLLSRIQGAERRALARFYAEQGRLEELTEFALKAELDPAERRAFGRLHPACMGGEYLPSLESGEVEIARVVIASTTQDVTCVYARPGKRCIEYRVVDEYDSEFMSGPTTRRSRRPLTLKQLVEFLNDAWPFEVLVRANFLDEGERDIDAMLAFFVSVESEFYPQFDALYRQRLVEWATEQLRDSGQLDAGDEAEEEGRDA
;
A
#
# COMPACT_ATOMS: atom_id res chain seq x y z
N MET A 1 -19.81 -10.91 -19.93
CA MET A 1 -20.63 -9.99 -19.10
C MET A 1 -19.86 -9.79 -17.81
N SER A 2 -19.17 -8.65 -17.65
CA SER A 2 -18.50 -8.36 -16.38
C SER A 2 -19.57 -8.15 -15.32
N THR A 3 -19.55 -9.00 -14.29
CA THR A 3 -20.29 -8.76 -13.06
C THR A 3 -19.91 -7.37 -12.55
N PRO A 4 -20.86 -6.49 -12.19
CA PRO A 4 -20.52 -5.24 -11.53
C PRO A 4 -19.69 -5.55 -10.28
N PRO A 5 -18.66 -4.74 -9.97
CA PRO A 5 -17.84 -4.96 -8.79
C PRO A 5 -18.76 -5.04 -7.57
N SER A 6 -18.62 -6.11 -6.78
CA SER A 6 -19.40 -6.25 -5.56
C SER A 6 -19.10 -5.08 -4.61
N PRO A 7 -20.11 -4.55 -3.90
CA PRO A 7 -19.91 -3.44 -2.97
C PRO A 7 -18.83 -3.79 -1.93
N ILE A 8 -18.03 -2.80 -1.53
CA ILE A 8 -16.97 -2.99 -0.54
C ILE A 8 -17.58 -3.34 0.82
N ASP A 9 -17.24 -4.51 1.36
CA ASP A 9 -17.66 -4.91 2.71
C ASP A 9 -16.70 -4.33 3.76
N LEU A 10 -17.02 -3.12 4.23
CA LEU A 10 -16.30 -2.43 5.30
C LEU A 10 -16.24 -3.23 6.61
N SER A 11 -17.18 -4.15 6.82
CA SER A 11 -17.29 -4.98 8.02
C SER A 11 -16.52 -6.29 7.91
N PHE A 12 -16.06 -6.66 6.70
CA PHE A 12 -15.27 -7.86 6.44
C PHE A 12 -14.12 -7.95 7.43
N ARG A 13 -13.97 -9.14 8.04
CA ARG A 13 -13.00 -9.41 9.08
C ARG A 13 -12.42 -10.81 8.85
N PRO A 14 -11.10 -10.95 8.69
CA PRO A 14 -10.46 -12.26 8.66
C PRO A 14 -10.76 -13.04 9.95
N GLU A 15 -10.89 -14.36 9.85
CA GLU A 15 -11.06 -15.21 11.03
C GLU A 15 -9.81 -15.16 11.94
N SER A 16 -8.64 -15.18 11.31
CA SER A 16 -7.31 -15.14 11.94
C SER A 16 -6.28 -14.55 10.98
N TYR A 17 -5.20 -14.00 11.51
CA TYR A 17 -3.99 -13.68 10.73
C TYR A 17 -2.92 -14.78 10.83
N PHE A 18 -3.04 -15.64 11.83
CA PHE A 18 -1.96 -16.52 12.28
C PHE A 18 -2.14 -17.96 11.82
N ASP A 19 -3.26 -18.23 11.17
CA ASP A 19 -3.49 -19.49 10.49
C ASP A 19 -2.69 -19.42 9.18
N LEU A 20 -1.60 -20.20 9.13
CA LEU A 20 -0.63 -20.14 8.04
C LEU A 20 -1.36 -20.26 6.68
N PRO A 21 -1.05 -19.41 5.69
CA PRO A 21 -1.54 -19.62 4.34
C PRO A 21 -1.17 -21.03 3.91
N THR A 22 -2.15 -21.78 3.41
CA THR A 22 -1.94 -23.14 2.91
C THR A 22 -0.97 -23.15 1.73
N ASN A 23 -0.83 -22.01 1.03
CA ASN A 23 0.05 -21.82 -0.11
C ASN A 23 1.46 -21.37 0.31
N PHE A 24 2.48 -22.16 -0.05
CA PHE A 24 3.89 -21.86 0.17
C PHE A 24 4.35 -20.56 -0.52
N SER A 25 3.92 -20.32 -1.76
CA SER A 25 4.34 -19.13 -2.52
C SER A 25 3.86 -17.84 -1.83
N ALA A 26 2.60 -17.79 -1.40
CA ALA A 26 2.07 -16.64 -0.65
C ALA A 26 2.87 -16.38 0.64
N ARG A 27 3.26 -17.44 1.35
CA ARG A 27 4.11 -17.34 2.55
C ARG A 27 5.53 -16.85 2.27
N LEU A 28 6.10 -17.24 1.13
CA LEU A 28 7.43 -16.79 0.75
C LEU A 28 7.39 -15.32 0.34
N LEU A 29 6.44 -14.96 -0.52
CA LEU A 29 6.26 -13.59 -1.02
C LEU A 29 6.07 -12.60 0.13
N SER A 30 5.22 -12.92 1.11
CA SER A 30 4.96 -12.03 2.26
C SER A 30 6.17 -11.79 3.18
N ARG A 31 7.25 -12.56 3.02
CA ARG A 31 8.51 -12.39 3.77
C ARG A 31 9.56 -11.61 3.02
N ILE A 32 9.46 -11.50 1.70
CA ILE A 32 10.42 -10.74 0.90
C ILE A 32 10.18 -9.25 1.18
N GLN A 33 11.15 -8.57 1.79
CA GLN A 33 11.01 -7.16 2.16
C GLN A 33 11.06 -6.23 0.94
N GLY A 34 11.99 -6.45 0.00
CA GLY A 34 12.17 -5.62 -1.19
C GLY A 34 10.97 -5.62 -2.14
N ALA A 35 10.49 -4.43 -2.52
CA ALA A 35 9.35 -4.27 -3.42
C ALA A 35 9.62 -4.89 -4.80
N GLU A 36 10.72 -4.53 -5.45
CA GLU A 36 11.11 -5.04 -6.77
C GLU A 36 11.38 -6.56 -6.74
N ARG A 37 12.08 -7.05 -5.71
CA ARG A 37 12.32 -8.50 -5.55
C ARG A 37 11.02 -9.26 -5.34
N ARG A 38 10.09 -8.72 -4.54
CA ARG A 38 8.78 -9.33 -4.32
C ARG A 38 7.94 -9.33 -5.59
N ALA A 39 7.93 -8.24 -6.36
CA ALA A 39 7.23 -8.15 -7.63
C ALA A 39 7.75 -9.20 -8.63
N LEU A 40 9.07 -9.33 -8.75
CA LEU A 40 9.72 -10.38 -9.54
C LEU A 40 9.33 -11.78 -9.06
N ALA A 41 9.41 -12.03 -7.75
CA ALA A 41 9.05 -13.32 -7.18
C ALA A 41 7.58 -13.68 -7.42
N ARG A 42 6.68 -12.70 -7.34
CA ARG A 42 5.26 -12.89 -7.63
C ARG A 42 5.03 -13.27 -9.09
N PHE A 43 5.65 -12.54 -10.01
CA PHE A 43 5.53 -12.83 -11.45
C PHE A 43 5.94 -14.26 -11.81
N TYR A 44 7.01 -14.77 -11.20
CA TYR A 44 7.45 -16.16 -11.39
C TYR A 44 6.54 -17.17 -10.65
N ALA A 45 6.06 -16.83 -9.45
CA ALA A 45 5.15 -17.68 -8.69
C ALA A 45 3.82 -17.92 -9.42
N GLU A 46 3.26 -16.89 -10.04
CA GLU A 46 2.01 -16.96 -10.83
C GLU A 46 2.13 -17.88 -12.05
N GLN A 47 3.34 -18.05 -12.55
CA GLN A 47 3.65 -18.97 -13.66
C GLN A 47 4.09 -20.37 -13.17
N GLY A 48 4.15 -20.60 -11.86
CA GLY A 48 4.65 -21.85 -11.29
C GLY A 48 6.13 -22.11 -11.54
N ARG A 49 6.94 -21.03 -11.64
CA ARG A 49 8.38 -21.05 -12.00
C ARG A 49 9.27 -20.45 -10.91
N LEU A 50 8.79 -20.46 -9.66
CA LEU A 50 9.47 -19.80 -8.54
C LEU A 50 10.90 -20.35 -8.32
N GLU A 51 11.12 -21.62 -8.65
CA GLU A 51 12.41 -22.33 -8.60
C GLU A 51 13.46 -21.80 -9.58
N GLU A 52 13.08 -21.01 -10.58
CA GLU A 52 14.03 -20.36 -11.50
C GLU A 52 14.71 -19.14 -10.90
N LEU A 53 14.20 -18.63 -9.76
CA LEU A 53 14.76 -17.47 -9.11
C LEU A 53 15.95 -17.83 -8.22
N THR A 54 16.90 -16.90 -8.15
CA THR A 54 18.09 -17.04 -7.30
C THR A 54 17.72 -16.93 -5.81
N GLU A 55 18.56 -17.49 -4.96
CA GLU A 55 18.42 -17.33 -3.49
C GLU A 55 18.36 -15.85 -3.10
N PHE A 56 19.16 -15.01 -3.74
CA PHE A 56 19.14 -13.55 -3.56
C PHE A 56 17.74 -12.95 -3.78
N ALA A 57 17.04 -13.36 -4.85
CA ALA A 57 15.71 -12.84 -5.16
C ALA A 57 14.66 -13.29 -4.12
N LEU A 58 14.80 -14.51 -3.59
CA LEU A 58 13.84 -15.12 -2.66
C LEU A 58 14.14 -14.86 -1.18
N LYS A 59 15.29 -14.27 -0.87
CA LYS A 59 15.70 -13.97 0.51
C LYS A 59 14.68 -13.03 1.17
N ALA A 60 14.34 -13.30 2.42
CA ALA A 60 13.44 -12.40 3.16
C ALA A 60 14.05 -10.99 3.26
N GLU A 61 15.30 -10.92 3.73
CA GLU A 61 16.03 -9.69 4.02
C GLU A 61 17.43 -9.76 3.41
N LEU A 62 17.85 -8.71 2.71
CA LEU A 62 19.21 -8.60 2.21
C LEU A 62 20.16 -8.16 3.32
N ASP A 63 21.40 -8.63 3.27
CA ASP A 63 22.44 -8.09 4.14
C ASP A 63 22.85 -6.67 3.69
N PRO A 64 23.55 -5.89 4.54
CA PRO A 64 23.91 -4.52 4.19
C PRO A 64 24.79 -4.37 2.95
N ALA A 65 25.59 -5.37 2.58
CA ALA A 65 26.42 -5.33 1.38
C ALA A 65 25.60 -5.63 0.12
N GLU A 66 24.77 -6.67 0.17
CA GLU A 66 23.79 -7.04 -0.87
C GLU A 66 22.85 -5.87 -1.18
N ARG A 67 22.23 -5.28 -0.14
CA ARG A 67 21.31 -4.15 -0.28
C ARG A 67 21.95 -2.95 -0.95
N ARG A 68 23.19 -2.60 -0.55
CA ARG A 68 23.94 -1.50 -1.17
C ARG A 68 24.33 -1.80 -2.62
N ALA A 69 24.65 -3.04 -2.94
CA ALA A 69 24.97 -3.44 -4.31
C ALA A 69 23.73 -3.37 -5.20
N PHE A 70 22.59 -3.86 -4.70
CA PHE A 70 21.32 -3.84 -5.43
C PHE A 70 20.79 -2.43 -5.66
N GLY A 71 20.83 -1.57 -4.64
CA GLY A 71 20.43 -0.16 -4.75
C GLY A 71 21.28 0.69 -5.71
N ARG A 72 22.48 0.22 -6.10
CA ARG A 72 23.30 0.89 -7.15
C ARG A 72 22.80 0.62 -8.56
N LEU A 73 21.98 -0.40 -8.78
CA LEU A 73 21.41 -0.71 -10.08
C LEU A 73 20.34 0.33 -10.45
N HIS A 74 19.44 0.62 -9.51
CA HIS A 74 18.40 1.63 -9.65
C HIS A 74 17.91 2.08 -8.26
N PRO A 75 17.56 3.36 -8.04
CA PRO A 75 17.05 3.84 -6.75
C PRO A 75 15.83 3.05 -6.23
N ALA A 76 14.90 2.69 -7.11
CA ALA A 76 13.72 1.87 -6.79
C ALA A 76 14.07 0.47 -6.20
N CYS A 77 15.27 -0.06 -6.48
CA CYS A 77 15.75 -1.30 -5.87
C CYS A 77 16.03 -1.18 -4.36
N MET A 78 15.90 0.02 -3.77
CA MET A 78 16.00 0.25 -2.33
C MET A 78 14.65 0.06 -1.63
N GLY A 79 13.54 0.18 -2.35
CA GLY A 79 12.18 0.10 -1.82
C GLY A 79 11.93 -1.21 -1.10
N GLY A 80 11.51 -1.10 0.15
CA GLY A 80 11.22 -2.18 1.08
C GLY A 80 12.45 -2.78 1.76
N GLU A 81 13.67 -2.62 1.21
CA GLU A 81 14.89 -3.27 1.73
C GLU A 81 15.37 -2.72 3.07
N TYR A 82 14.77 -1.64 3.53
CA TYR A 82 15.06 -0.97 4.79
C TYR A 82 13.92 -1.10 5.81
N LEU A 83 12.84 -1.82 5.45
CA LEU A 83 11.77 -2.11 6.39
C LEU A 83 12.31 -2.81 7.65
N PRO A 84 11.77 -2.49 8.83
CA PRO A 84 12.03 -3.27 10.02
C PRO A 84 11.67 -4.74 9.81
N SER A 85 12.54 -5.65 10.24
CA SER A 85 12.28 -7.09 10.22
C SER A 85 11.00 -7.43 10.98
N LEU A 86 10.34 -8.52 10.57
CA LEU A 86 9.20 -9.08 11.31
C LEU A 86 9.68 -9.64 12.67
N GLU A 87 8.97 -9.30 13.74
CA GLU A 87 9.18 -9.91 15.05
C GLU A 87 8.73 -11.38 15.07
N SER A 88 9.14 -12.13 16.10
CA SER A 88 8.73 -13.53 16.26
C SER A 88 7.20 -13.68 16.32
N GLY A 89 6.64 -14.41 15.34
CA GLY A 89 5.20 -14.64 15.23
C GLY A 89 4.42 -13.48 14.63
N GLU A 90 5.11 -12.41 14.23
CA GLU A 90 4.52 -11.30 13.49
C GLU A 90 4.33 -11.67 12.02
N VAL A 91 3.26 -11.14 11.42
CA VAL A 91 2.94 -11.30 10.00
C VAL A 91 2.62 -9.94 9.39
N GLU A 92 2.98 -9.76 8.13
CA GLU A 92 2.53 -8.62 7.33
C GLU A 92 1.07 -8.83 6.91
N ILE A 93 0.18 -7.88 7.24
CA ILE A 93 -1.25 -7.98 6.92
C ILE A 93 -1.69 -6.99 5.84
N ALA A 94 -0.91 -5.94 5.58
CA ALA A 94 -1.14 -4.98 4.52
C ALA A 94 0.18 -4.32 4.11
N ARG A 95 0.27 -3.93 2.84
CA ARG A 95 1.43 -3.27 2.25
C ARG A 95 0.99 -2.25 1.22
N VAL A 96 1.63 -1.09 1.24
CA VAL A 96 1.49 -0.04 0.24
C VAL A 96 2.88 0.28 -0.30
N VAL A 97 3.02 0.31 -1.62
CA VAL A 97 4.24 0.69 -2.34
C VAL A 97 3.92 1.91 -3.18
N ILE A 98 4.72 2.97 -3.04
CA ILE A 98 4.55 4.21 -3.80
C ILE A 98 5.62 4.38 -4.88
N ALA A 99 5.33 5.18 -5.89
CA ALA A 99 6.21 5.52 -7.00
C ALA A 99 7.12 6.71 -6.61
N SER A 100 7.68 6.70 -5.40
CA SER A 100 8.71 7.66 -5.00
C SER A 100 10.06 7.31 -5.64
N THR A 101 11.07 8.17 -5.47
CA THR A 101 12.41 7.94 -6.03
C THR A 101 12.99 6.58 -5.61
N THR A 102 12.81 6.23 -4.33
CA THR A 102 13.28 4.96 -3.75
C THR A 102 12.22 3.86 -3.72
N GLN A 103 11.02 4.14 -4.22
CA GLN A 103 9.87 3.24 -4.20
C GLN A 103 9.49 2.81 -2.78
N ASP A 104 9.24 3.81 -1.94
CA ASP A 104 9.02 3.60 -0.51
C ASP A 104 7.81 2.70 -0.24
N VAL A 105 7.91 2.00 0.89
CA VAL A 105 7.00 0.94 1.30
C VAL A 105 6.56 1.18 2.74
N THR A 106 5.25 1.18 2.91
CA THR A 106 4.61 1.20 4.23
C THR A 106 3.85 -0.10 4.44
N CYS A 107 4.08 -0.76 5.58
CA CYS A 107 3.41 -2.02 5.92
C CYS A 107 2.65 -1.91 7.24
N VAL A 108 1.60 -2.73 7.37
CA VAL A 108 0.95 -3.02 8.65
C VAL A 108 1.28 -4.43 9.06
N TYR A 109 1.85 -4.58 10.24
CA TYR A 109 2.19 -5.86 10.82
C TYR A 109 1.25 -6.21 11.98
N ALA A 110 1.01 -7.50 12.19
CA ALA A 110 0.20 -8.03 13.28
C ALA A 110 0.96 -9.14 14.00
N ARG A 111 1.00 -9.08 15.33
CA ARG A 111 1.62 -10.09 16.21
C ARG A 111 0.60 -10.61 17.23
N PRO A 112 0.58 -11.93 17.53
CA PRO A 112 -0.25 -12.44 18.60
C PRO A 112 0.33 -11.99 19.96
N GLY A 113 -0.53 -11.40 20.79
CA GLY A 113 -0.27 -11.16 22.21
C GLY A 113 -1.07 -12.13 23.09
N LYS A 114 -0.88 -12.08 24.41
CA LYS A 114 -1.49 -13.06 25.34
C LYS A 114 -3.03 -13.11 25.28
N ARG A 115 -3.69 -11.97 25.03
CA ARG A 115 -5.17 -11.83 25.00
C ARG A 115 -5.67 -10.86 23.92
N CYS A 116 -4.79 -10.49 23.00
CA CYS A 116 -5.03 -9.47 22.00
C CYS A 116 -4.09 -9.68 20.82
N ILE A 117 -4.37 -9.01 19.73
CA ILE A 117 -3.49 -8.82 18.59
C ILE A 117 -2.86 -7.44 18.75
N GLU A 118 -1.56 -7.38 18.59
CA GLU A 118 -0.78 -6.15 18.59
C GLU A 118 -0.44 -5.81 17.15
N TYR A 119 -0.64 -4.56 16.76
CA TYR A 119 -0.38 -4.08 15.41
C TYR A 119 0.65 -2.97 15.45
N ARG A 120 1.45 -2.88 14.39
CA ARG A 120 2.28 -1.71 14.13
C ARG A 120 2.26 -1.35 12.64
N VAL A 121 2.24 -0.06 12.35
CA VAL A 121 2.53 0.49 11.03
C VAL A 121 4.03 0.78 10.99
N VAL A 122 4.67 0.40 9.90
CA VAL A 122 6.11 0.57 9.68
C VAL A 122 6.36 1.11 8.30
N ASP A 123 7.40 1.91 8.15
CA ASP A 123 7.97 2.34 6.89
C ASP A 123 9.50 2.12 6.92
N GLU A 124 10.21 2.47 5.85
CA GLU A 124 11.67 2.26 5.77
C GLU A 124 12.52 3.25 6.57
N TYR A 125 11.99 4.44 6.84
CA TYR A 125 12.81 5.57 7.26
C TYR A 125 12.32 6.26 8.54
N ASP A 126 11.31 5.72 9.22
CA ASP A 126 10.59 6.42 10.31
C ASP A 126 10.20 7.82 9.84
N SER A 127 9.54 7.86 8.68
CA SER A 127 9.44 9.06 7.84
C SER A 127 8.66 10.17 8.54
N GLU A 128 8.97 11.41 8.13
CA GLU A 128 8.26 12.61 8.57
C GLU A 128 6.75 12.61 8.23
N PHE A 129 6.30 11.67 7.40
CA PHE A 129 4.90 11.49 7.03
C PHE A 129 4.12 10.67 8.05
N MET A 130 4.78 10.08 9.05
CA MET A 130 4.09 9.38 10.14
C MET A 130 3.52 10.41 11.14
N SER A 131 2.20 10.60 11.13
CA SER A 131 1.54 11.65 11.93
C SER A 131 0.72 11.15 13.12
N GLY A 132 0.24 9.91 13.06
CA GLY A 132 -0.67 9.35 14.05
C GLY A 132 -0.10 8.16 14.84
N PRO A 133 -0.91 7.53 15.70
CA PRO A 133 -0.49 6.36 16.46
C PRO A 133 -0.10 5.22 15.53
N THR A 134 1.17 4.84 15.58
CA THR A 134 1.71 3.75 14.74
C THR A 134 1.47 2.37 15.34
N THR A 135 0.86 2.28 16.52
CA THR A 135 0.53 1.01 17.19
C THR A 135 -0.93 0.92 17.59
N ARG A 136 -1.48 -0.28 17.53
CA ARG A 136 -2.87 -0.57 17.92
C ARG A 136 -2.99 -1.92 18.58
N ARG A 137 -4.05 -2.13 19.35
CA ARG A 137 -4.42 -3.44 19.91
C ARG A 137 -5.90 -3.75 19.70
N SER A 138 -6.22 -5.02 19.49
CA SER A 138 -7.61 -5.49 19.43
C SER A 138 -7.72 -6.93 19.92
N ARG A 139 -8.94 -7.41 20.25
CA ARG A 139 -9.16 -8.82 20.64
C ARG A 139 -9.38 -9.76 19.45
N ARG A 140 -9.68 -9.22 18.27
CA ARG A 140 -9.99 -9.92 17.02
C ARG A 140 -9.35 -9.17 15.85
N PRO A 141 -9.04 -9.82 14.72
CA PRO A 141 -8.54 -9.16 13.51
C PRO A 141 -9.33 -7.90 13.17
N LEU A 142 -8.70 -6.80 12.76
CA LEU A 142 -9.41 -5.56 12.37
C LEU A 142 -10.46 -5.85 11.28
N THR A 143 -11.56 -5.08 11.22
CA THR A 143 -12.33 -5.06 9.96
C THR A 143 -11.51 -4.38 8.86
N LEU A 144 -11.90 -4.57 7.59
CA LEU A 144 -11.32 -3.85 6.46
C LEU A 144 -11.31 -2.33 6.70
N LYS A 145 -12.44 -1.77 7.16
CA LYS A 145 -12.53 -0.35 7.53
C LYS A 145 -11.52 0.03 8.62
N GLN A 146 -11.43 -0.76 9.69
CA GLN A 146 -10.52 -0.49 10.81
C GLN A 146 -9.04 -0.58 10.40
N LEU A 147 -8.69 -1.47 9.47
CA LEU A 147 -7.35 -1.56 8.92
C LEU A 147 -6.99 -0.31 8.12
N VAL A 148 -7.84 0.11 7.17
CA VAL A 148 -7.56 1.28 6.32
C VAL A 148 -7.51 2.56 7.16
N GLU A 149 -8.42 2.71 8.13
CA GLU A 149 -8.37 3.83 9.09
C GLU A 149 -7.07 3.81 9.90
N PHE A 150 -6.68 2.65 10.45
CA PHE A 150 -5.44 2.56 11.22
C PHE A 150 -4.20 2.91 10.39
N LEU A 151 -4.12 2.41 9.16
CA LEU A 151 -3.03 2.73 8.24
C LEU A 151 -3.02 4.22 7.90
N ASN A 152 -4.17 4.79 7.52
CA ASN A 152 -4.24 6.19 7.11
C ASN A 152 -4.05 7.18 8.27
N ASP A 153 -4.49 6.83 9.48
CA ASP A 153 -4.24 7.64 10.67
C ASP A 153 -2.73 7.71 10.96
N ALA A 154 -2.02 6.59 10.83
CA ALA A 154 -0.58 6.51 11.06
C ALA A 154 0.22 7.17 9.92
N TRP A 155 -0.17 6.90 8.67
CA TRP A 155 0.49 7.32 7.44
C TRP A 155 -0.56 7.84 6.44
N PRO A 156 -0.96 9.13 6.55
CA PRO A 156 -2.05 9.71 5.78
C PRO A 156 -1.65 9.94 4.32
N PHE A 157 -2.32 9.24 3.39
CA PHE A 157 -2.06 9.45 1.97
C PHE A 157 -2.35 10.88 1.52
N GLU A 158 -3.24 11.59 2.22
CA GLU A 158 -3.62 12.97 1.91
C GLU A 158 -2.41 13.91 1.99
N VAL A 159 -1.53 13.68 2.96
CA VAL A 159 -0.30 14.47 3.13
C VAL A 159 0.67 14.15 2.00
N LEU A 160 0.84 12.87 1.66
CA LEU A 160 1.73 12.45 0.58
C LEU A 160 1.27 12.97 -0.78
N VAL A 161 0.01 12.75 -1.14
CA VAL A 161 -0.53 13.18 -2.43
C VAL A 161 -0.50 14.70 -2.55
N ARG A 162 -0.80 15.43 -1.47
CA ARG A 162 -0.68 16.89 -1.48
C ARG A 162 0.75 17.35 -1.76
N ALA A 163 1.72 16.84 -1.00
CA ALA A 163 3.11 17.25 -1.12
C ALA A 163 3.75 16.87 -2.48
N ASN A 164 3.34 15.75 -3.08
CA ASN A 164 3.93 15.26 -4.33
C ASN A 164 3.19 15.72 -5.60
N PHE A 165 1.94 16.18 -5.49
CA PHE A 165 1.11 16.53 -6.64
C PHE A 165 0.46 17.90 -6.46
N LEU A 166 -0.38 18.06 -5.44
CA LEU A 166 -1.23 19.24 -5.34
C LEU A 166 -0.44 20.53 -5.13
N ASP A 167 0.59 20.50 -4.29
CA ASP A 167 1.43 21.67 -4.00
C ASP A 167 2.31 22.06 -5.21
N GLU A 168 2.60 21.10 -6.10
CA GLU A 168 3.32 21.29 -7.37
C GLU A 168 2.37 21.67 -8.54
N GLY A 169 1.07 21.80 -8.28
CA GLY A 169 0.09 22.20 -9.29
C GLY A 169 -0.48 21.05 -10.13
N GLU A 170 -0.09 19.80 -9.89
CA GLU A 170 -0.66 18.63 -10.56
C GLU A 170 -2.06 18.32 -9.99
N ARG A 171 -3.01 18.02 -10.87
CA ARG A 171 -4.44 17.84 -10.55
C ARG A 171 -5.03 16.57 -11.18
N ASP A 172 -4.23 15.78 -11.89
CA ASP A 172 -4.63 14.52 -12.48
C ASP A 172 -4.80 13.41 -11.41
N ILE A 173 -6.04 12.98 -11.20
CA ILE A 173 -6.38 11.89 -10.27
C ILE A 173 -5.74 10.56 -10.73
N ASP A 174 -5.63 10.32 -12.04
CA ASP A 174 -5.03 9.09 -12.55
C ASP A 174 -3.53 9.05 -12.25
N ALA A 175 -2.84 10.20 -12.34
CA ALA A 175 -1.46 10.32 -11.90
C ALA A 175 -1.29 10.08 -10.39
N MET A 176 -2.20 10.62 -9.56
CA MET A 176 -2.22 10.38 -8.11
C MET A 176 -2.47 8.90 -7.78
N LEU A 177 -3.33 8.22 -8.54
CA LEU A 177 -3.58 6.78 -8.38
C LEU A 177 -2.38 5.94 -8.81
N ALA A 178 -1.72 6.32 -9.92
CA ALA A 178 -0.51 5.67 -10.42
C ALA A 178 0.67 5.82 -9.45
N PHE A 179 0.65 6.84 -8.59
CA PHE A 179 1.62 6.99 -7.52
C PHE A 179 1.60 5.81 -6.53
N PHE A 180 0.48 5.12 -6.35
CA PHE A 180 0.39 3.94 -5.51
C PHE A 180 0.60 2.69 -6.37
N VAL A 181 1.87 2.34 -6.58
CA VAL A 181 2.33 1.22 -7.43
C VAL A 181 1.65 -0.08 -7.05
N SER A 182 1.55 -0.37 -5.75
CA SER A 182 0.76 -1.51 -5.27
C SER A 182 0.16 -1.25 -3.89
N VAL A 183 -1.04 -1.78 -3.67
CA VAL A 183 -1.75 -1.78 -2.39
C VAL A 183 -2.26 -3.20 -2.19
N GLU A 184 -1.68 -3.92 -1.24
CA GLU A 184 -1.77 -5.37 -1.20
C GLU A 184 -2.13 -5.88 0.20
N SER A 185 -2.96 -6.91 0.23
CA SER A 185 -3.22 -7.68 1.44
C SER A 185 -3.68 -9.09 1.08
N GLU A 186 -3.01 -10.10 1.64
CA GLU A 186 -3.44 -11.50 1.55
C GLU A 186 -4.68 -11.80 2.43
N PHE A 187 -4.96 -10.94 3.41
CA PHE A 187 -6.04 -11.14 4.37
C PHE A 187 -7.30 -10.37 4.01
N TYR A 188 -7.17 -9.29 3.24
CA TYR A 188 -8.26 -8.37 2.92
C TYR A 188 -8.43 -8.24 1.41
N PRO A 189 -9.30 -9.07 0.78
CA PRO A 189 -9.44 -9.10 -0.69
C PRO A 189 -9.86 -7.77 -1.33
N GLN A 190 -10.52 -6.89 -0.57
CA GLN A 190 -11.00 -5.58 -1.03
C GLN A 190 -10.14 -4.41 -0.50
N PHE A 191 -8.92 -4.67 -0.03
CA PHE A 191 -8.03 -3.64 0.53
C PHE A 191 -7.63 -2.59 -0.51
N ASP A 192 -7.09 -3.01 -1.65
CA ASP A 192 -6.73 -2.12 -2.78
C ASP A 192 -7.92 -1.26 -3.22
N ALA A 193 -9.06 -1.92 -3.46
CA ALA A 193 -10.28 -1.25 -3.92
C ALA A 193 -10.74 -0.16 -2.94
N LEU A 194 -10.75 -0.45 -1.63
CA LEU A 194 -11.15 0.54 -0.64
C LEU A 194 -10.14 1.69 -0.52
N TYR A 195 -8.85 1.36 -0.54
CA TYR A 195 -7.80 2.36 -0.42
C TYR A 195 -7.84 3.35 -1.59
N ARG A 196 -7.93 2.84 -2.82
CA ARG A 196 -8.06 3.67 -4.04
C ARG A 196 -9.37 4.43 -4.09
N GLN A 197 -10.49 3.83 -3.66
CA GLN A 197 -11.77 4.54 -3.60
C GLN A 197 -11.66 5.76 -2.67
N ARG A 198 -11.07 5.62 -1.48
CA ARG A 198 -10.87 6.74 -0.55
C ARG A 198 -9.97 7.83 -1.11
N LEU A 199 -8.91 7.44 -1.82
CA LEU A 199 -8.04 8.40 -2.49
C LEU A 199 -8.80 9.21 -3.53
N VAL A 200 -9.59 8.56 -4.38
CA VAL A 200 -10.40 9.23 -5.42
C VAL A 200 -11.44 10.16 -4.78
N GLU A 201 -12.15 9.68 -3.75
CA GLU A 201 -13.13 10.48 -3.02
C GLU A 201 -12.49 11.77 -2.47
N TRP A 202 -11.38 11.62 -1.74
CA TRP A 202 -10.65 12.76 -1.19
C TRP A 202 -10.11 13.69 -2.27
N ALA A 203 -9.44 13.15 -3.31
CA ALA A 203 -8.86 13.97 -4.38
C ALA A 203 -9.94 14.75 -5.13
N THR A 204 -11.09 14.12 -5.42
CA THR A 204 -12.24 14.78 -6.04
C THR A 204 -12.76 15.93 -5.19
N GLU A 205 -12.89 15.72 -3.87
CA GLU A 205 -13.29 16.78 -2.94
C GLU A 205 -12.30 17.96 -2.96
N GLN A 206 -10.99 17.70 -2.93
CA GLN A 206 -9.97 18.75 -3.00
C GLN A 206 -10.05 19.58 -4.28
N LEU A 207 -10.32 18.95 -5.43
CA LEU A 207 -10.44 19.61 -6.72
C LEU A 207 -11.75 20.39 -6.89
N ARG A 208 -12.81 19.99 -6.17
CA ARG A 208 -14.07 20.76 -6.10
C ARG A 208 -13.86 22.02 -5.28
N ASP A 209 -13.26 21.87 -4.10
CA ASP A 209 -13.03 22.99 -3.17
C ASP A 209 -12.07 24.04 -3.75
N SER A 210 -11.16 23.65 -4.66
CA SER A 210 -10.30 24.59 -5.39
C SER A 210 -10.97 25.30 -6.57
N GLY A 211 -12.26 25.02 -6.86
CA GLY A 211 -13.01 25.61 -7.97
C GLY A 211 -12.62 25.09 -9.35
N GLN A 212 -11.91 23.95 -9.44
CA GLN A 212 -11.31 23.46 -10.68
C GLN A 212 -12.17 22.40 -11.39
N LEU A 213 -13.24 21.90 -10.76
CA LEU A 213 -14.21 20.98 -11.37
C LEU A 213 -15.48 21.67 -11.91
N ASP A 214 -15.75 22.93 -11.50
CA ASP A 214 -16.93 23.70 -11.96
C ASP A 214 -16.64 24.60 -13.17
N ALA A 215 -15.39 24.69 -13.64
CA ALA A 215 -15.00 25.58 -14.75
C ALA A 215 -15.37 25.06 -16.16
N GLY A 216 -16.15 23.98 -16.26
CA GLY A 216 -16.44 23.27 -17.50
C GLY A 216 -17.76 23.63 -18.21
N ASP A 217 -18.65 24.42 -17.59
CA ASP A 217 -20.03 24.57 -18.08
C ASP A 217 -20.53 26.01 -18.33
N GLU A 218 -19.69 27.04 -18.20
CA GLU A 218 -20.11 28.45 -18.39
C GLU A 218 -19.59 29.14 -19.68
N ALA A 219 -19.11 28.41 -20.68
CA ALA A 219 -18.50 29.01 -21.88
C ALA A 219 -19.28 28.86 -23.21
N GLU A 220 -20.56 28.46 -23.22
CA GLU A 220 -21.34 28.33 -24.48
C GLU A 220 -22.59 29.20 -24.61
N GLU A 221 -22.85 30.16 -23.69
CA GLU A 221 -24.07 31.01 -23.79
C GLU A 221 -23.81 32.52 -23.91
N GLU A 222 -22.77 32.94 -24.64
CA GLU A 222 -22.68 34.32 -25.16
C GLU A 222 -22.26 34.32 -26.62
N GLY A 223 -23.20 34.06 -27.53
CA GLY A 223 -22.89 34.07 -28.96
C GLY A 223 -24.02 33.77 -29.93
N ARG A 224 -25.28 34.06 -29.61
CA ARG A 224 -26.37 34.05 -30.59
C ARG A 224 -27.34 35.20 -30.32
N ASP A 225 -26.92 36.40 -30.68
CA ASP A 225 -27.83 37.44 -31.18
C ASP A 225 -27.05 38.33 -32.15
N ALA A 226 -27.18 38.01 -33.44
CA ALA A 226 -26.93 38.90 -34.58
C ALA A 226 -27.70 38.40 -35.80
#